data_AF-A0A0L0NFU0-F1
#
_entry.id   AF-A0A0L0NFU0-F1
#
_cell.length_a   1.000
_cell.length_b   1.000
_cell.length_c   1.000
_cell.angle_alpha   90.00
_cell.angle_beta   90.00
_cell.angle_gamma   90.00
#
_symmetry.space_group_name_H-M   'P 1'
#
loop_
_entity.id
_entity.type
_entity.pdbx_description
1 polymer ?
#
loop_
_entity_poly.entity_id
_entity_poly.type
_entity_poly.pdbx_seq_one_letter_code
_entity_poly.pdbx_strand_id
1 'polypeptide(L)' 'MSDPQNYTIGWICAITTEFVAAQAFLDEEYGPPKNVAQNDNNNYALGKIGEHKVVIAVLPKW' A
#
# COMPACT_ATOMS: atom_id res chain seq x y z
N MET A 1 3.01 16.31 3.52
CA MET A 1 2.05 15.20 3.35
C MET A 1 2.18 14.71 1.92
N SER A 2 2.18 13.40 1.67
CA SER A 2 2.27 12.89 0.29
C SER A 2 0.88 12.90 -0.35
N ASP A 3 0.68 13.80 -1.33
CA ASP A 3 -0.45 13.78 -2.26
C ASP A 3 -0.58 12.38 -2.89
N PRO A 4 -1.77 11.75 -2.92
CA PRO A 4 -2.01 10.48 -3.60
C PRO A 4 -1.45 10.44 -5.03
N GLN A 5 -1.44 11.58 -5.74
CA GLN A 5 -0.88 11.71 -7.09
C GLN A 5 0.64 11.44 -7.17
N ASN A 6 1.34 11.39 -6.04
CA ASN A 6 2.76 11.03 -6.00
C ASN A 6 3.01 9.52 -6.11
N TYR A 7 1.99 8.69 -5.87
CA TYR A 7 2.14 7.24 -5.95
C TYR A 7 1.74 6.79 -7.35
N THR A 8 2.70 6.22 -8.07
CA THR A 8 2.55 5.87 -9.48
C THR A 8 2.39 4.38 -9.71
N ILE A 9 2.63 3.56 -8.66
CA ILE A 9 2.53 2.11 -8.72
C ILE A 9 1.56 1.62 -7.65
N GLY A 10 0.59 0.80 -8.05
CA GLY A 10 -0.30 0.06 -7.16
C GLY A 10 -0.03 -1.44 -7.23
N TRP A 11 0.19 -2.08 -6.08
CA TRP A 11 0.35 -3.53 -5.95
C TRP A 11 -0.82 -4.10 -5.15
N ILE A 12 -1.72 -4.83 -5.81
CA ILE A 12 -2.88 -5.45 -5.17
C ILE A 12 -2.56 -6.91 -4.83
N CYS A 13 -2.70 -7.26 -3.56
CA CYS A 13 -2.55 -8.61 -3.03
C CYS A 13 -3.93 -9.20 -2.74
N ALA A 14 -4.13 -10.48 -3.05
CA ALA A 14 -5.40 -11.16 -2.74
C ALA A 14 -5.41 -11.67 -1.30
N ILE A 15 -4.26 -12.10 -0.77
CA ILE A 15 -4.14 -12.68 0.57
C ILE A 15 -3.06 -11.98 1.40
N THR A 16 -3.18 -12.07 2.73
CA THR A 16 -2.22 -11.45 3.66
C THR A 16 -0.79 -11.97 3.48
N THR A 17 -0.60 -13.22 3.08
CA THR A 17 0.77 -13.75 2.86
C THR A 17 1.48 -13.00 1.75
N GLU A 18 0.78 -12.69 0.66
CA GLU A 18 1.30 -11.87 -0.43
C GLU A 18 1.54 -10.43 0.03
N PHE A 19 0.61 -9.87 0.81
CA PHE A 19 0.74 -8.52 1.36
C PHE A 19 2.00 -8.37 2.23
N VAL A 20 2.21 -9.32 3.15
CA VAL A 20 3.41 -9.35 4.01
C VAL A 20 4.67 -9.51 3.17
N ALA A 21 4.65 -10.39 2.16
CA ALA A 21 5.79 -10.54 1.26
C ALA A 21 6.07 -9.25 0.47
N ALA A 22 5.04 -8.58 -0.04
CA ALA A 22 5.16 -7.34 -0.79
C ALA A 22 5.71 -6.20 0.06
N GLN A 23 5.25 -6.07 1.32
CA GLN A 23 5.78 -5.09 2.27
C GLN A 23 7.28 -5.29 2.53
N ALA A 24 7.75 -6.54 2.60
CA ALA A 24 9.16 -6.84 2.81
C ALA A 24 10.09 -6.38 1.67
N PHE A 25 9.54 -6.04 0.49
CA PHE A 25 10.29 -5.47 -0.63
C PHE A 25 10.38 -3.93 -0.60
N LEU A 26 9.72 -3.25 0.33
CA LEU A 26 9.81 -1.80 0.45
C LEU A 26 11.18 -1.40 1.04
N ASP A 27 11.87 -0.48 0.37
CA ASP A 27 13.10 0.11 0.89
C ASP A 27 12.82 1.08 2.05
N GLU A 28 11.67 1.74 2.00
CA GLU A 28 11.18 2.66 3.03
C GLU A 28 9.66 2.54 3.13
N GLU A 29 9.16 2.34 4.35
CA GLU A 29 7.74 2.37 4.65
C GLU A 29 7.29 3.78 5.06
N TYR A 30 6.12 4.16 4.58
CA TYR A 30 5.43 5.39 4.92
C TYR A 30 4.21 5.10 5.80
N GLY A 31 3.74 6.13 6.49
CA GLY A 31 2.51 6.03 7.28
C GLY A 31 1.28 5.67 6.42
N PRO A 32 0.18 5.23 7.06
CA PRO A 32 -1.03 4.83 6.36
C PRO A 32 -1.62 5.97 5.52
N PRO A 33 -2.44 5.65 4.49
CA PRO A 33 -3.07 6.67 3.68
C PRO A 33 -4.00 7.52 4.56
N LYS A 34 -3.92 8.84 4.43
CA LYS A 34 -4.73 9.76 5.23
C LYS A 34 -6.21 9.79 4.83
N ASN A 35 -6.48 9.50 3.56
CA ASN A 35 -7.83 9.49 3.00
C ASN A 35 -8.00 8.20 2.18
N VAL A 36 -9.03 7.44 2.51
CA VAL A 36 -9.55 6.30 1.74
C VAL A 36 -11.05 6.53 1.51
N ALA A 37 -11.66 5.78 0.59
CA ALA A 37 -13.10 5.92 0.35
C ALA A 37 -13.89 5.50 1.61
N GLN A 38 -15.08 6.09 1.80
CA GLN A 38 -15.88 5.97 3.04
C GLN A 38 -16.22 4.52 3.46
N ASN A 39 -16.17 3.55 2.54
CA ASN A 39 -16.45 2.13 2.81
C ASN A 39 -15.31 1.21 2.33
N ASP A 40 -14.10 1.76 2.26
CA ASP A 40 -12.91 1.00 1.91
C ASP A 40 -12.38 0.27 3.15
N ASN A 41 -12.58 -1.05 3.17
CA ASN A 41 -12.12 -1.93 4.25
C ASN A 41 -10.82 -2.65 3.89
N ASN A 42 -10.13 -2.25 2.82
CA ASN A 42 -8.84 -2.82 2.46
C ASN A 42 -7.75 -2.34 3.43
N ASN A 43 -6.73 -3.18 3.61
CA ASN A 43 -5.52 -2.76 4.30
C ASN A 43 -4.51 -2.23 3.29
N TYR A 44 -3.75 -1.22 3.71
CA TYR A 44 -2.79 -0.53 2.86
C TYR A 44 -1.43 -0.41 3.53
N ALA A 45 -0.38 -0.54 2.74
CA ALA A 45 0.98 -0.13 3.08
C ALA A 45 1.49 0.79 1.99
N LEU A 46 2.12 1.90 2.39
CA LEU A 46 2.68 2.89 1.48
C LEU A 46 4.19 2.85 1.64
N GLY A 47 4.94 3.02 0.56
CA GLY A 47 6.39 3.04 0.65
C GLY A 47 7.05 3.39 -0.67
N LYS A 48 8.33 3.05 -0.80
CA LYS A 48 9.06 3.11 -2.06
C LYS A 48 9.86 1.84 -2.34
N ILE A 49 10.08 1.59 -3.62
CA ILE A 49 11.05 0.61 -4.14
C ILE A 49 11.90 1.36 -5.17
N GLY A 50 13.19 1.53 -4.87
CA GLY A 50 14.05 2.49 -5.54
C GLY A 50 13.45 3.90 -5.51
N GLU A 51 13.36 4.51 -6.69
CA GLU A 51 12.79 5.85 -6.88
C GLU A 51 11.25 5.85 -7.03
N HIS A 52 10.62 4.68 -7.00
CA HIS A 52 9.19 4.54 -7.26
C HIS A 52 8.39 4.50 -5.96
N LYS A 53 7.39 5.37 -5.85
CA LYS A 53 6.43 5.34 -4.74
C LYS A 53 5.32 4.33 -5.03
N VAL A 54 5.17 3.38 -4.12
CA VAL A 54 4.28 2.21 -4.26
C VAL A 54 3.21 2.26 -3.18
N VAL A 55 1.98 1.95 -3.58
CA VAL A 55 0.88 1.61 -2.67
C VAL A 55 0.62 0.11 -2.78
N ILE A 56 0.69 -0.60 -1.67
CA ILE A 56 0.33 -2.01 -1.57
C ILE A 56 -1.04 -2.09 -0.90
N ALA A 57 -1.98 -2.81 -1.50
CA ALA A 57 -3.32 -3.02 -0.96
C ALA A 57 -3.60 -4.51 -0.79
N VAL A 58 -4.36 -4.88 0.24
CA VAL A 58 -4.89 -6.24 0.41
C VAL A 58 -6.33 -6.21 0.85
N LEU A 59 -7.11 -7.17 0.32
CA LEU A 59 -8.50 -7.36 0.71
C LEU A 59 -8.64 -7.65 2.21
N PRO A 60 -9.74 -7.21 2.86
CA PRO A 60 -10.03 -7.58 4.23
C PRO A 60 -10.15 -9.10 4.37
N LYS A 61 -9.68 -9.61 5.50
CA LYS A 61 -10.00 -10.97 5.96
C LYS A 61 -11.34 -10.91 6.70
N TRP A 62 -12.31 -11.69 6.25
CA TRP A 62 -13.58 -11.91 6.93
C TRP A 62 -13.50 -13.15 7.81
#